data_AF-A0A2I2AB45-F1
#
_entry.id   AF-A0A2I2AB45-F1
#
_cell.length_a   1.000
_cell.length_b   1.000
_cell.length_c   1.000
_cell.angle_alpha   90.00
_cell.angle_beta   90.00
_cell.angle_gamma   90.00
#
_symmetry.space_group_name_H-M   'P 1'
#
loop_
_entity.id
_entity.type
_entity.pdbx_description
1 polymer ?
#
loop_
_entity_poly.entity_id
_entity_poly.type
_entity_poly.pdbx_seq_one_letter_code
_entity_poly.pdbx_strand_id
1 'polypeptide(L)' 'MKLTQEQLIAIRKKKGLLNISSLELSQKIGISRETLRFVLRGKNNVQTRTYNKLINWLIDDI' A
#
# COMPACT_ATOMS: atom_id res chain seq x y z
N MET A 1 -1.81 -7.70 11.01
CA MET A 1 -1.69 -8.52 9.78
C MET A 1 -0.43 -8.13 9.04
N LYS A 2 0.17 -9.07 8.31
CA LYS A 2 1.44 -8.87 7.59
C LYS A 2 1.20 -9.04 6.09
N LEU A 3 1.68 -8.11 5.27
CA LEU A 3 1.70 -8.27 3.81
C LEU A 3 2.75 -9.31 3.41
N THR A 4 2.49 -10.08 2.35
CA THR A 4 3.53 -10.93 1.75
C THR A 4 4.52 -10.06 0.95
N GLN A 5 5.69 -10.60 0.63
CA GLN A 5 6.64 -9.90 -0.23
C GLN A 5 6.07 -9.64 -1.62
N GLU A 6 5.31 -10.60 -2.16
CA GLU A 6 4.62 -10.46 -3.44
C GLU A 6 3.62 -9.31 -3.43
N GLN A 7 2.80 -9.20 -2.37
CA GLN A 7 1.86 -8.09 -2.21
C GLN A 7 2.58 -6.74 -2.14
N LEU A 8 3.71 -6.66 -1.44
CA LEU A 8 4.53 -5.43 -1.39
C LEU A 8 5.10 -5.07 -2.77
N ILE A 9 5.59 -6.06 -3.53
CA ILE A 9 6.09 -5.85 -4.89
C ILE A 9 4.95 -5.37 -5.79
N ALA A 10 3.78 -5.99 -5.72
CA ALA A 10 2.62 -5.63 -6.52
C ALA A 10 2.15 -4.20 -6.22
N ILE A 11 2.10 -3.79 -4.95
CA ILE A 11 1.79 -2.41 -4.54
C ILE A 11 2.80 -1.43 -5.14
N ARG A 12 4.11 -1.73 -5.07
CA ARG A 12 5.16 -0.87 -5.66
C ARG A 12 5.03 -0.77 -7.18
N LYS A 13 4.73 -1.89 -7.86
CA LYS A 13 4.50 -1.93 -9.31
C LYS A 13 3.29 -1.10 -9.70
N LYS A 14 2.12 -1.32 -9.10
CA LYS A 14 0.89 -0.55 -9.38
C LYS A 14 1.09 0.95 -9.13
N LYS A 15 1.76 1.32 -8.05
CA LYS A 15 2.14 2.71 -7.77
C LYS A 15 3.02 3.30 -8.88
N GLY A 16 4.03 2.55 -9.34
CA GLY A 16 4.92 2.96 -10.43
C GLY A 16 4.19 3.10 -11.77
N LEU A 17 3.29 2.17 -12.08
CA LEU A 17 2.45 2.21 -13.29
C LEU A 17 1.53 3.43 -13.32
N LEU A 18 0.93 3.77 -12.18
CA LEU A 18 0.08 4.97 -12.05
C LEU A 18 0.89 6.27 -11.94
N ASN A 19 2.23 6.19 -11.86
CA ASN A 19 3.13 7.32 -11.65
C ASN A 19 2.75 8.24 -10.46
N ILE A 20 2.18 7.66 -9.40
CA ILE A 20 1.78 8.42 -8.20
C ILE A 20 2.86 8.39 -7.12
N SER A 21 2.96 9.50 -6.40
CA SER A 21 3.78 9.64 -5.21
C SER A 21 3.22 8.82 -4.05
N SER A 22 4.06 8.57 -3.02
CA SER A 22 3.57 7.94 -1.79
C SER A 22 2.59 8.85 -1.03
N LEU A 23 2.63 10.17 -1.23
CA LEU A 23 1.66 11.07 -0.62
C LEU A 23 0.27 10.87 -1.24
N GLU A 24 0.18 10.90 -2.56
CA GLU A 24 -1.08 10.70 -3.30
C GLU A 24 -1.68 9.32 -3.02
N LEU A 25 -0.86 8.27 -3.04
CA LEU A 25 -1.32 6.92 -2.68
C LEU A 25 -1.89 6.90 -1.26
N SER A 26 -1.22 7.53 -0.29
CA SER A 26 -1.68 7.57 1.10
C SER A 26 -3.02 8.29 1.27
N GLN A 27 -3.24 9.36 0.51
CA GLN A 27 -4.50 10.09 0.47
C GLN A 27 -5.60 9.24 -0.19
N LYS A 28 -5.31 8.58 -1.32
CA LYS A 28 -6.27 7.75 -2.06
C LYS A 28 -6.82 6.58 -1.22
N ILE A 29 -5.96 5.92 -0.45
CA ILE A 29 -6.38 4.79 0.41
C ILE A 29 -6.77 5.23 1.84
N GLY A 30 -6.57 6.51 2.17
CA GLY A 30 -6.87 7.08 3.48
C GLY A 30 -6.03 6.45 4.61
N ILE A 31 -4.72 6.35 4.44
CA ILE A 31 -3.77 5.99 5.51
C ILE A 31 -2.67 7.04 5.62
N SER A 32 -1.95 7.10 6.74
CA SER A 32 -0.86 8.06 6.86
C SER A 32 0.29 7.74 5.88
N ARG A 33 0.94 8.78 5.36
CA ARG A 33 2.14 8.65 4.52
C ARG A 33 3.26 7.89 5.23
N GLU A 34 3.36 8.03 6.55
CA GLU A 34 4.36 7.33 7.36
C GLU A 34 4.07 5.83 7.44
N THR A 35 2.82 5.45 7.70
CA THR A 35 2.38 4.05 7.67
C THR A 35 2.66 3.42 6.31
N LEU A 36 2.34 4.12 5.22
CA LEU A 36 2.64 3.66 3.87
C LEU A 36 4.15 3.50 3.65
N ARG A 37 4.98 4.45 4.12
CA ARG A 37 6.44 4.36 4.03
C ARG A 37 6.98 3.13 4.77
N PHE A 38 6.49 2.83 5.96
CA PHE A 38 6.91 1.65 6.73
C PHE A 38 6.53 0.36 6.02
N VAL A 39 5.30 0.26 5.52
CA VAL A 39 4.82 -0.86 4.72
C VAL A 39 5.71 -1.08 3.50
N LEU A 40 5.95 -0.03 2.71
CA LEU A 40 6.78 -0.09 1.50
C LEU A 40 8.25 -0.37 1.79
N ARG A 41 8.71 -0.28 3.04
CA ARG A 41 10.06 -0.68 3.48
C ARG A 41 10.10 -2.09 4.10
N GLY A 42 8.99 -2.82 4.09
CA GLY A 42 8.91 -4.17 4.65
C GLY A 42 8.62 -4.22 6.16
N LYS A 43 8.47 -3.07 6.83
CA LYS A 43 7.96 -2.99 8.22
C LYS A 43 6.43 -3.00 8.18
N ASN A 44 5.88 -4.14 7.81
CA ASN A 44 4.50 -4.28 7.35
C ASN A 44 3.57 -4.97 8.35
N ASN A 45 3.91 -4.95 9.65
CA ASN A 45 2.93 -5.30 10.67
C ASN A 45 1.96 -4.12 10.81
N VAL A 46 0.79 -4.27 10.19
CA VAL A 46 -0.23 -3.22 10.15
C VAL A 46 -1.53 -3.68 10.76
N GLN A 47 -2.34 -2.72 11.23
CA GLN A 47 -3.71 -2.98 11.65
C GLN A 47 -4.50 -3.60 10.48
N THR A 48 -5.45 -4.47 10.81
CA THR A 48 -6.31 -5.15 9.83
C THR A 48 -7.01 -4.18 8.88
N ARG A 49 -7.43 -3.01 9.38
CA ARG A 49 -8.02 -1.95 8.56
C ARG A 49 -7.07 -1.43 7.47
N THR A 50 -5.80 -1.20 7.83
CA THR A 50 -4.76 -0.74 6.89
C THR A 50 -4.41 -1.84 5.88
N TYR A 51 -4.34 -3.09 6.34
CA TYR A 51 -4.15 -4.24 5.45
C TYR A 51 -5.25 -4.31 4.39
N ASN A 52 -6.52 -4.29 4.83
CA ASN A 52 -7.68 -4.35 3.93
C ASN A 52 -7.69 -3.18 2.94
N LYS A 53 -7.36 -1.96 3.37
CA LYS A 53 -7.26 -0.80 2.46
C LYS A 53 -6.22 -0.99 1.37
N LEU A 54 -5.04 -1.52 1.71
CA LEU A 54 -3.96 -1.77 0.76
C LEU A 54 -4.28 -2.92 -0.19
N ILE A 55 -4.88 -4.00 0.32
CA ILE A 55 -5.30 -5.15 -0.49
C ILE A 55 -6.47 -4.78 -1.40
N ASN A 56 -7.48 -4.08 -0.88
CA ASN A 56 -8.57 -3.57 -1.71
C ASN A 56 -8.01 -2.70 -2.81
N TRP A 57 -7.20 -1.68 -2.51
CA TRP A 57 -6.57 -0.86 -3.56
C TRP A 57 -5.71 -1.66 -4.56
N LEU A 58 -5.07 -2.73 -4.10
CA LEU A 58 -4.29 -3.59 -4.97
C LEU A 58 -5.18 -4.39 -5.94
N ILE A 59 -6.27 -4.98 -5.44
CA ILE A 59 -7.23 -5.80 -6.21
C ILE A 59 -8.18 -4.93 -7.05
N ASP A 60 -8.43 -3.70 -6.62
CA ASP A 60 -9.28 -2.71 -7.28
C ASP A 60 -8.58 -2.24 -8.57
N ASP A 61 -8.66 -3.07 -9.60
CA ASP A 61 -8.25 -2.76 -10.96
C ASP A 61 -9.39 -2.04 -11.70
N ILE A 62 -8.96 -1.13 -12.58
CA ILE A 62 -9.73 -0.17 -13.39
C ILE A 62 -10.91 -0.81 -14.10
#